data_AF-D2HKT5-F1
#
_entry.id   AF-D2HKT5-F1
#
_cell.length_a   1.000
_cell.length_b   1.000
_cell.length_c   1.000
_cell.angle_alpha   90.00
_cell.angle_beta   90.00
_cell.angle_gamma   90.00
#
_symmetry.space_group_name_H-M   'P 1'
#
loop_
_entity.id
_entity.type
_entity.pdbx_description
1 polymer ?
#
loop_
_entity_poly.entity_id
_entity_poly.type
_entity_poly.pdbx_seq_one_letter_code
_entity_poly.pdbx_strand_id
1 'polypeptide(L)'
;TPPLTAKDRSPKQINKERRALNDTLDEMDFTDIFRTFHPKATEYTFFSSAHGTFSRVDHILGHKSGLNQYQKIGIIPWILSDHSGLKLELKHKGKVGKNSNTWRLKSILLK
;
A
#
# COMPACT_ATOMS: atom_id res chain seq x y z
N THR A 1 -12.51 -19.50 21.57
CA THR A 1 -12.23 -19.42 20.11
C THR A 1 -11.13 -20.39 19.78
N PRO A 2 -11.28 -21.28 18.79
CA PRO A 2 -10.18 -22.16 18.38
C PRO A 2 -9.06 -21.30 17.77
N PRO A 3 -7.78 -21.64 17.94
CA PRO A 3 -6.72 -20.91 17.26
C PRO A 3 -6.86 -21.16 15.76
N LEU A 4 -6.94 -20.10 14.97
CA LEU A 4 -6.72 -20.16 13.53
C LEU A 4 -5.34 -20.78 13.32
N THR A 5 -5.29 -21.95 12.70
CA THR A 5 -4.05 -22.67 12.41
C THR A 5 -3.21 -21.80 11.48
N ALA A 6 -2.26 -21.06 12.03
CA ALA A 6 -1.20 -20.45 11.27
C ALA A 6 -0.42 -21.60 10.61
N LYS A 7 -0.63 -21.82 9.31
CA LYS A 7 0.29 -22.65 8.53
C LYS A 7 1.62 -21.94 8.57
N ASP A 8 2.53 -22.43 9.41
CA ASP A 8 3.89 -21.91 9.50
C ASP A 8 4.58 -22.18 8.15
N ARG A 9 4.71 -21.13 7.34
CA ARG A 9 5.25 -21.25 5.98
C ARG A 9 6.76 -21.23 6.06
N SER A 10 7.40 -22.16 5.35
CA SER A 10 8.87 -22.15 5.29
C SER A 10 9.40 -20.87 4.62
N PRO A 11 10.58 -20.37 5.01
CA PRO A 11 11.22 -19.23 4.36
C PRO A 11 11.42 -19.41 2.84
N LYS A 12 11.65 -20.66 2.40
CA LYS A 12 11.80 -21.01 0.98
C LYS A 12 10.51 -20.74 0.19
N GLN A 13 9.36 -21.06 0.78
CA GLN A 13 8.07 -20.85 0.15
C GLN A 13 7.72 -19.35 0.06
N ILE A 14 7.95 -18.59 1.13
CA ILE A 14 7.74 -17.13 1.15
C ILE A 14 8.59 -16.45 0.06
N ASN A 15 9.84 -16.86 -0.09
CA ASN A 15 10.71 -16.33 -1.14
C ASN A 15 10.21 -16.66 -2.56
N LYS A 16 9.55 -17.81 -2.76
CA LYS A 16 8.95 -18.18 -4.05
C LYS A 16 7.70 -17.36 -4.34
N GLU A 17 6.80 -17.22 -3.37
CA GLU A 17 5.57 -16.42 -3.50
C GLU A 17 5.90 -14.94 -3.79
N ARG A 18 6.88 -14.38 -3.07
CA ARG A 18 7.35 -13.01 -3.30
C ARG A 18 7.94 -12.81 -4.70
N ARG A 19 8.69 -13.78 -5.22
CA ARG A 19 9.24 -13.72 -6.58
C ARG A 19 8.11 -13.74 -7.60
N ALA A 20 7.19 -14.70 -7.50
CA ALA A 20 6.04 -14.78 -8.40
C ALA A 20 5.22 -13.47 -8.41
N LEU A 21 4.98 -12.87 -7.23
CA LEU A 21 4.31 -11.57 -7.15
C LEU A 21 5.09 -10.48 -7.90
N ASN A 22 6.39 -10.38 -7.67
CA ASN A 22 7.22 -9.38 -8.34
C ASN A 22 7.23 -9.59 -9.86
N ASP A 23 7.34 -10.84 -10.32
CA ASP A 23 7.33 -11.19 -11.74
C ASP A 23 5.99 -10.78 -12.38
N THR A 24 4.86 -11.04 -11.72
CA THR A 24 3.53 -10.63 -12.18
C THR A 24 3.37 -9.10 -12.19
N LEU A 25 3.89 -8.39 -11.20
CA LEU A 25 3.88 -6.93 -11.19
C LEU A 25 4.71 -6.35 -12.34
N ASP A 26 5.86 -6.95 -12.63
CA ASP A 26 6.70 -6.54 -13.75
C ASP A 26 6.06 -6.82 -15.11
N GLU A 27 5.38 -7.96 -15.26
CA GLU A 27 4.61 -8.30 -16.47
C GLU A 27 3.46 -7.31 -16.73
N MET A 28 2.77 -6.86 -15.67
CA MET A 28 1.70 -5.86 -15.75
C MET A 28 2.22 -4.41 -15.82
N ASP A 29 3.54 -4.20 -15.93
CA ASP A 29 4.18 -2.88 -15.91
C ASP A 29 3.79 -2.02 -14.69
N PHE A 30 3.58 -2.66 -13.53
CA PHE A 30 3.34 -1.98 -12.26
C PHE A 30 4.63 -1.86 -11.44
N THR A 31 4.68 -0.82 -10.62
CA THR A 31 5.75 -0.61 -9.65
C THR A 31 5.22 -0.04 -8.35
N ASP A 32 5.94 -0.31 -7.26
CA ASP A 32 5.73 0.34 -5.98
C ASP A 32 6.19 1.80 -6.07
N ILE A 33 5.23 2.72 -6.04
CA ILE A 33 5.50 4.15 -6.22
C ILE A 33 6.34 4.67 -5.05
N PHE A 34 6.07 4.22 -3.82
CA PHE A 34 6.83 4.67 -2.65
C PHE A 34 8.30 4.30 -2.79
N ARG A 35 8.56 3.06 -3.22
CA ARG A 35 9.92 2.56 -3.35
C ARG A 35 10.67 3.16 -4.54
N THR A 36 9.95 3.55 -5.59
CA THR A 36 10.50 4.30 -6.72
C THR A 36 11.00 5.69 -6.30
N PHE A 37 10.24 6.39 -5.45
CA PHE A 37 10.62 7.72 -4.96
C PHE A 37 11.68 7.67 -3.85
N HIS A 38 11.64 6.62 -3.02
CA HIS A 38 12.48 6.49 -1.83
C HIS A 38 13.21 5.14 -1.80
N PRO A 39 14.13 4.84 -2.73
CA PRO A 39 14.70 3.50 -2.88
C PRO A 39 15.42 2.99 -1.62
N LYS A 40 15.93 3.88 -0.77
CA LYS A 40 16.70 3.56 0.45
C LYS A 40 15.94 3.78 1.76
N ALA A 41 14.69 4.25 1.73
CA ALA A 41 13.94 4.56 2.95
C ALA A 41 13.59 3.31 3.77
N THR A 42 13.74 3.39 5.08
CA THR A 42 13.37 2.32 6.01
C THR A 42 12.08 2.63 6.75
N GLU A 43 11.23 3.50 6.21
CA GLU A 43 9.96 3.86 6.84
C GLU A 43 8.95 2.69 6.77
N TYR A 44 8.06 2.62 7.77
CA TYR A 44 7.15 1.49 8.02
C TYR A 44 5.71 1.97 8.10
N THR A 45 4.76 1.08 7.81
CA THR A 45 3.32 1.40 7.91
C THR A 45 2.63 0.65 9.04
N PHE A 46 3.27 -0.35 9.64
CA PHE A 46 2.66 -1.22 10.64
C PHE A 46 3.66 -1.62 11.73
N PHE A 47 3.16 -1.75 12.96
CA PHE A 47 3.90 -2.32 14.09
C PHE A 47 3.21 -3.57 14.61
N SER A 48 3.91 -4.71 14.59
CA SER A 48 3.43 -5.95 15.18
C SER A 48 3.83 -6.04 16.65
N SER A 49 2.88 -5.81 17.56
CA SER A 49 3.14 -5.96 19.00
C SER A 49 3.54 -7.38 19.39
N ALA A 50 3.03 -8.40 18.70
CA ALA A 50 3.32 -9.81 19.01
C ALA A 50 4.78 -10.19 18.71
N HIS A 51 5.40 -9.50 17.74
CA HIS A 51 6.76 -9.79 17.30
C HIS A 51 7.75 -8.66 17.63
N GLY A 52 7.26 -7.51 18.11
CA GLY A 52 8.08 -6.34 18.39
C GLY A 52 8.74 -5.76 17.13
N THR A 53 8.16 -5.97 15.96
CA THR A 53 8.75 -5.60 14.67
C THR A 53 7.93 -4.55 13.93
N PHE A 54 8.64 -3.66 13.22
CA PHE A 54 8.04 -2.76 12.25
C PHE A 54 8.07 -3.39 10.87
N SER A 55 7.02 -3.18 10.10
CA SER A 55 6.89 -3.69 8.73
C SER A 55 6.16 -2.70 7.86
N ARG A 56 6.42 -2.76 6.56
CA ARG A 56 5.66 -2.02 5.56
C ARG A 56 4.84 -3.02 4.77
N VAL A 57 3.55 -3.10 5.10
CA VAL A 57 2.61 -4.05 4.49
C VAL A 57 1.66 -3.36 3.52
N ASP A 58 1.50 -2.04 3.66
CA ASP A 58 0.67 -1.22 2.78
C ASP A 58 1.50 -0.68 1.61
N HIS A 59 0.97 -0.80 0.39
CA HIS A 59 1.67 -0.47 -0.84
C HIS A 59 0.73 0.27 -1.80
N ILE A 60 1.21 1.35 -2.41
CA ILE A 60 0.52 1.97 -3.55
C ILE A 60 1.27 1.58 -4.81
N LEU A 61 0.60 0.81 -5.67
CA LEU A 61 1.11 0.37 -6.97
C LEU A 61 0.68 1.36 -8.05
N GLY A 62 1.59 1.66 -8.98
CA GLY A 62 1.36 2.55 -10.10
C GLY A 62 2.00 2.03 -11.36
N HIS A 63 1.41 2.35 -12.50
CA HIS A 63 1.93 1.90 -13.80
C HIS A 63 3.25 2.62 -14.11
N LYS A 64 4.26 1.94 -14.63
CA LYS A 64 5.59 2.53 -14.88
C LYS A 64 5.50 3.64 -15.93
N SER A 65 4.62 3.53 -16.94
CA SER A 65 4.35 4.64 -17.87
C SER A 65 3.78 5.90 -17.21
N GLY A 66 3.15 5.77 -16.04
CA GLY A 66 2.52 6.86 -15.29
C GLY A 66 3.47 7.61 -14.35
N LEU A 67 4.75 7.23 -14.29
CA LEU A 67 5.71 7.77 -13.31
C LEU A 67 5.80 9.29 -13.30
N ASN A 68 5.66 9.94 -14.46
CA ASN A 68 5.71 11.39 -14.56
C ASN A 68 4.53 12.11 -13.88
N GLN A 69 3.45 11.39 -13.60
CA GLN A 69 2.23 11.90 -12.97
C GLN A 69 2.31 11.83 -11.45
N TYR A 70 3.20 11.03 -10.87
CA TYR A 70 3.38 10.99 -9.42
C TYR A 70 4.24 12.19 -8.99
N GLN A 71 3.78 12.98 -8.02
CA GLN A 71 4.50 14.15 -7.52
C GLN A 71 5.24 13.85 -6.22
N LYS A 72 4.51 13.31 -5.26
CA LYS A 72 5.00 13.06 -3.92
C LYS A 72 4.27 11.88 -3.33
N ILE A 73 5.00 11.06 -2.59
CA ILE A 73 4.43 9.99 -1.79
C ILE A 73 5.09 9.97 -0.42
N GLY A 74 4.31 9.74 0.62
CA GLY A 74 4.80 9.68 1.99
C GLY A 74 3.86 8.90 2.91
N ILE A 75 4.39 8.52 4.06
CA ILE A 75 3.65 7.86 5.12
C ILE A 75 3.14 8.93 6.09
N ILE A 76 1.88 8.82 6.48
CA ILE A 76 1.22 9.69 7.45
C ILE A 76 0.94 8.84 8.69
N PRO A 77 1.64 9.08 9.81
CA PRO A 77 1.35 8.39 11.06
C PRO A 77 -0.08 8.72 11.51
N TRP A 78 -0.79 7.74 12.03
CA TRP A 78 -2.17 7.88 12.46
C TRP A 78 -2.37 7.25 13.83
N ILE A 79 -3.17 7.90 14.70
CA ILE A 79 -3.37 7.47 16.09
C ILE A 79 -4.54 6.51 16.27
N LEU A 80 -5.44 6.40 15.29
CA LEU A 80 -6.67 5.59 15.44
C LEU A 80 -6.53 4.15 14.92
N SER A 81 -5.37 3.80 14.35
CA SER A 81 -5.10 2.45 13.84
C SER A 81 -3.63 2.11 14.08
N ASP A 82 -3.36 0.82 14.21
CA ASP A 82 -2.04 0.20 14.15
C ASP A 82 -1.36 0.32 12.77
N HIS A 83 -2.10 0.78 11.76
CA HIS A 83 -1.58 1.15 10.45
C HIS A 83 -1.44 2.66 10.27
N SER A 84 -0.31 3.07 9.69
CA SER A 84 -0.08 4.42 9.17
C SER A 84 -0.67 4.54 7.77
N GLY A 85 -1.19 5.72 7.43
CA GLY A 85 -1.71 6.00 6.10
C GLY A 85 -0.60 6.20 5.07
N LEU A 86 -0.87 5.90 3.80
CA LEU A 86 -0.05 6.32 2.66
C LEU A 86 -0.76 7.43 1.90
N LYS A 87 -0.04 8.50 1.58
CA LYS A 87 -0.55 9.62 0.78
C LYS A 87 0.26 9.76 -0.49
N LEU A 88 -0.41 9.64 -1.64
CA LEU A 88 0.14 9.91 -2.96
C LEU A 88 -0.49 11.19 -3.53
N GLU A 89 0.36 12.10 -4.00
CA GLU A 89 -0.02 13.32 -4.71
C GLU A 89 0.25 13.15 -6.20
N LEU A 90 -0.75 13.40 -7.04
CA LEU A 90 -0.68 13.27 -8.50
C LEU A 90 -0.55 14.65 -9.17
N LYS A 91 0.14 14.73 -10.31
CA LYS A 91 0.19 15.91 -11.17
C LYS A 91 -1.16 16.07 -11.83
N HIS A 92 -1.78 17.20 -11.56
CA HIS A 92 -3.07 17.51 -12.11
C HIS A 92 -2.92 18.23 -13.46
N LYS A 93 -3.30 17.58 -14.57
CA LYS A 93 -3.36 18.20 -15.90
C LYS A 93 -4.81 18.57 -16.24
N GLY A 94 -5.19 19.85 -16.03
CA GLY A 94 -6.43 20.45 -16.53
C GLY A 94 -7.54 20.65 -15.48
N LYS A 95 -8.32 21.74 -15.56
CA LYS A 95 -9.34 22.16 -14.56
C LYS A 95 -10.22 20.99 -14.10
N VAL A 96 -10.32 20.79 -12.77
CA VAL A 96 -11.34 19.92 -12.17
C VAL A 96 -12.69 20.53 -12.54
N GLY A 97 -13.32 20.02 -13.60
CA GLY A 97 -14.78 20.15 -13.67
C GLY A 97 -15.29 19.51 -12.38
N LYS A 98 -16.12 20.24 -11.61
CA LYS A 98 -16.67 19.80 -10.32
C LYS A 98 -17.42 18.46 -10.48
N ASN A 99 -16.72 17.35 -10.57
CA ASN A 99 -17.30 16.04 -10.46
C ASN A 99 -17.39 15.76 -8.96
N SER A 100 -18.55 16.10 -8.41
CA SER A 100 -18.97 15.77 -7.05
C SER A 100 -19.19 14.26 -6.88
N ASN A 101 -18.22 13.44 -7.26
CA ASN A 101 -18.21 12.01 -6.96
C ASN A 101 -17.61 11.81 -5.56
N THR A 102 -18.24 12.41 -4.55
CA THR A 102 -17.98 12.09 -3.15
C THR A 102 -18.58 10.73 -2.84
N TRP A 103 -17.74 9.77 -2.44
CA TRP A 103 -18.20 8.50 -1.87
C TRP A 103 -18.93 8.79 -0.56
N ARG A 104 -20.27 8.72 -0.58
CA ARG A 104 -21.11 8.87 0.61
C ARG A 104 -21.59 7.50 1.05
N LEU A 105 -21.21 7.08 2.26
CA LEU A 105 -21.74 5.87 2.88
C LEU A 105 -23.26 6.01 3.02
N LYS A 106 -24.02 5.05 2.47
CA LYS A 106 -25.47 5.05 2.62
C LYS A 106 -25.79 4.72 4.09
N SER A 107 -26.54 5.59 4.75
CA SER A 107 -26.93 5.43 6.16
C SER A 107 -27.72 4.15 6.43
N ILE A 108 -28.38 3.57 5.43
CA ILE A 108 -29.07 2.27 5.55
C ILE A 108 -28.12 1.10 5.87
N LEU A 109 -26.83 1.27 5.62
CA LEU A 109 -25.80 0.26 5.94
C LEU A 109 -25.25 0.41 7.37
N LEU A 110 -25.61 1.49 8.07
CA LEU A 110 -25.31 1.69 9.48
C LEU A 110 -26.51 1.16 10.27
N LYS A 111 -26.34 -0.03 10.85
CA LYS A 111 -27.34 -0.71 11.68
C LYS A 111 -26.93 -0.62 13.14
#